data_AF-A0A4U9D5E8-F1
#
_entry.id   AF-A0A4U9D5E8-F1
#
_cell.length_a   1.000
_cell.length_b   1.000
_cell.length_c   1.000
_cell.angle_alpha   90.00
_cell.angle_beta   90.00
_cell.angle_gamma   90.00
#
_symmetry.space_group_name_H-M   'P 1'
#
loop_
_entity.id
_entity.type
_entity.pdbx_description
1 polymer ?
#
loop_
_entity_poly.entity_id
_entity_poly.type
_entity_poly.pdbx_seq_one_letter_code
_entity_poly.pdbx_strand_id
1 'polypeptide(L)'
;MVAEDHPGADVVGHEYVGEVVVSVRKFAALSWGDRVSGEGHITCGHCRNCRAGRTHLCRNTIGVGVNRPGCFAEYLVIPAFNAFKIPDNISDDLASIFDPFGNAVHTALSFDLVGEDVLVPAPARLASWRRRSLSTSARATW
;
A
#
# COMPACT_ATOMS: atom_id res chain seq x y z
N MET A 1 -13.77 3.26 -23.56
CA MET A 1 -15.08 3.76 -23.08
C MET A 1 -14.76 4.78 -22.00
N VAL A 2 -15.20 6.02 -22.18
CA VAL A 2 -14.97 7.10 -21.21
C VAL A 2 -15.92 6.83 -20.05
N ALA A 3 -15.39 6.56 -18.85
CA ALA A 3 -16.22 6.38 -17.67
C ALA A 3 -17.00 7.69 -17.44
N GLU A 4 -18.32 7.56 -17.25
CA GLU A 4 -19.20 8.69 -16.97
C GLU A 4 -18.73 9.39 -15.69
N ASP A 5 -18.48 10.68 -15.85
CA ASP A 5 -18.09 11.63 -14.80
C ASP A 5 -19.22 11.69 -13.78
N HIS A 6 -19.10 10.95 -12.66
CA HIS A 6 -20.01 11.05 -11.52
C HIS A 6 -19.53 12.19 -10.61
N PRO A 7 -20.21 13.35 -10.58
CA PRO A 7 -19.82 14.44 -9.72
C PRO A 7 -20.40 14.16 -8.33
N GLY A 8 -19.61 13.57 -7.42
CA GLY A 8 -20.04 13.53 -6.01
C GLY A 8 -19.36 12.54 -5.06
N ALA A 9 -18.63 11.53 -5.55
CA ALA A 9 -17.84 10.66 -4.68
C ALA A 9 -16.61 10.17 -5.44
N ASP A 10 -15.44 10.75 -5.14
CA ASP A 10 -14.19 10.18 -5.60
C ASP A 10 -14.08 8.76 -5.02
N VAL A 11 -13.96 7.75 -5.89
CA VAL A 11 -13.69 6.37 -5.46
C VAL A 11 -12.44 6.39 -4.58
N VAL A 12 -12.55 5.89 -3.36
CA VAL A 12 -11.45 5.86 -2.38
C VAL A 12 -10.74 4.50 -2.38
N GLY A 13 -9.72 4.38 -1.53
CA GLY A 13 -8.95 3.15 -1.35
C GLY A 13 -7.65 3.12 -2.16
N HIS A 14 -6.58 2.64 -1.54
CA HIS A 14 -5.25 2.55 -2.16
C HIS A 14 -4.49 1.26 -1.80
N GLU A 15 -5.16 0.33 -1.11
CA GLU A 15 -4.64 -0.99 -0.79
C GLU A 15 -5.42 -2.00 -1.62
N TYR A 16 -4.74 -2.75 -2.50
CA TYR A 16 -5.41 -3.58 -3.48
C TYR A 16 -4.52 -4.69 -4.03
N VAL A 17 -5.19 -5.71 -4.54
CA VAL A 17 -4.66 -6.73 -5.45
C VAL A 17 -5.70 -6.91 -6.56
N GLY A 18 -5.24 -7.21 -7.77
CA GLY A 18 -6.12 -7.48 -8.90
C GLY A 18 -5.39 -8.18 -10.04
N GLU A 19 -6.09 -8.33 -11.16
CA GLU A 19 -5.56 -8.96 -12.37
C GLU A 19 -5.40 -7.92 -13.49
N VAL A 20 -4.33 -8.03 -14.27
CA VAL A 20 -4.15 -7.21 -15.46
C VAL A 20 -5.14 -7.66 -16.55
N VAL A 21 -6.21 -6.87 -16.73
CA VAL A 21 -7.26 -7.15 -17.74
C VAL A 21 -7.12 -6.32 -19.02
N VAL A 22 -6.51 -5.14 -18.95
CA VAL A 22 -6.31 -4.22 -20.09
C VAL A 22 -5.00 -3.46 -19.91
N SER A 23 -4.27 -3.25 -21.01
CA SER A 23 -3.15 -2.29 -21.04
C SER A 23 -3.15 -1.47 -22.33
N VAL A 24 -2.92 -0.16 -22.19
CA VAL A 24 -2.80 0.79 -23.31
C VAL A 24 -1.48 0.63 -24.08
N ARG A 25 -0.45 0.05 -23.48
CA ARG A 25 0.84 -0.27 -24.15
C ARG A 25 1.43 -1.54 -23.57
N LYS A 26 2.07 -2.36 -24.43
CA LYS A 26 2.78 -3.55 -23.98
C LYS A 26 3.95 -3.12 -23.08
N PHE A 27 3.83 -3.40 -21.79
CA PHE A 27 4.92 -3.22 -20.85
C PHE A 27 5.62 -4.57 -20.71
N ALA A 28 6.93 -4.63 -20.98
CA ALA A 28 7.64 -5.91 -21.11
C ALA A 28 7.55 -6.81 -19.86
N ALA A 29 7.27 -6.22 -18.69
CA ALA A 29 7.26 -6.92 -17.40
C ALA A 29 5.88 -7.45 -16.95
N LEU A 30 4.78 -7.06 -17.61
CA LEU A 30 3.42 -7.46 -17.21
C LEU A 30 2.62 -7.97 -18.41
N SER A 31 1.95 -9.09 -18.23
CA SER A 31 1.05 -9.73 -19.20
C SER A 31 -0.39 -9.70 -18.71
N TRP A 32 -1.34 -9.88 -19.62
CA TRP A 32 -2.73 -10.08 -19.23
C TRP A 32 -2.85 -11.36 -18.40
N GLY A 33 -3.70 -11.34 -17.38
CA GLY A 33 -3.82 -12.44 -16.42
C GLY A 33 -2.80 -12.40 -15.28
N ASP A 34 -1.79 -11.53 -15.33
CA ASP A 34 -0.88 -11.39 -14.20
C ASP A 34 -1.62 -10.82 -12.99
N ARG A 35 -1.51 -11.50 -11.86
CA ARG A 35 -1.88 -10.96 -10.55
C ARG A 35 -0.90 -9.86 -10.16
N VAL A 36 -1.42 -8.71 -9.77
CA VAL A 36 -0.64 -7.53 -9.41
C VAL A 36 -1.20 -6.87 -8.16
N SER A 37 -0.30 -6.33 -7.34
CA SER A 37 -0.64 -5.22 -6.44
C SER A 37 0.12 -3.99 -6.93
N GLY A 38 -0.02 -2.85 -6.25
CA GLY A 38 0.59 -1.62 -6.69
C GLY A 38 0.88 -0.63 -5.58
N GLU A 39 1.90 0.19 -5.82
CA GLU A 39 2.27 1.33 -4.97
C GLU A 39 1.24 2.45 -5.13
N GLY A 40 0.63 2.89 -4.02
CA GLY A 40 -0.40 3.95 -4.00
C GLY A 40 0.11 5.33 -4.42
N HIS A 41 1.42 5.59 -4.31
CA HIS A 41 2.05 6.84 -4.68
C HIS A 41 2.54 6.85 -6.13
N ILE A 42 1.78 7.49 -7.02
CA ILE A 42 2.24 7.70 -8.40
C ILE A 42 3.25 8.85 -8.42
N THR A 43 4.48 8.55 -8.83
CA THR A 43 5.57 9.54 -8.85
C THR A 43 5.91 10.02 -10.26
N CYS A 44 6.51 11.21 -10.37
CA CYS A 44 6.78 11.83 -11.67
C CYS A 44 7.92 11.18 -12.48
N GLY A 45 8.76 10.34 -11.88
CA GLY A 45 9.89 9.69 -12.56
C GLY A 45 11.05 10.61 -12.99
N HIS A 46 10.90 11.94 -12.97
CA HIS A 46 11.88 12.87 -13.55
C HIS A 46 12.50 13.89 -12.58
N CYS A 47 11.94 14.06 -11.37
CA CYS A 47 12.51 15.01 -10.39
C CYS A 47 13.82 14.47 -9.77
N ARG A 48 14.55 15.33 -9.04
CA ARG A 48 15.81 14.97 -8.37
C ARG A 48 15.68 13.72 -7.51
N ASN A 49 14.59 13.60 -6.74
CA ASN A 49 14.39 12.47 -5.85
C ASN A 49 14.05 11.19 -6.61
N CYS A 50 13.18 11.25 -7.63
CA CYS A 50 12.86 10.08 -8.46
C CYS A 50 14.10 9.57 -9.22
N ARG A 51 14.90 10.46 -9.82
CA ARG A 51 16.14 10.07 -10.52
C ARG A 51 17.21 9.50 -9.59
N ALA A 52 17.15 9.84 -8.30
CA ALA A 52 18.04 9.32 -7.27
C ALA A 52 17.47 8.08 -6.55
N GLY A 53 16.38 7.47 -7.05
CA GLY A 53 15.75 6.30 -6.43
C GLY A 53 14.94 6.58 -5.15
N ARG A 54 14.86 7.85 -4.71
CA ARG A 54 14.08 8.26 -3.52
C ARG A 54 12.66 8.66 -3.91
N THR A 55 11.94 7.76 -4.56
CA THR A 55 10.59 8.02 -5.09
C THR A 55 9.59 8.41 -4.00
N HIS A 56 9.71 7.86 -2.79
CA HIS A 56 8.93 8.25 -1.61
C HIS A 56 9.07 9.73 -1.22
N LEU A 57 10.09 10.44 -1.73
CA LEU A 57 10.28 11.89 -1.54
C LEU A 57 9.93 12.70 -2.80
N CYS A 58 9.18 12.13 -3.74
CA CYS A 58 8.73 12.84 -4.93
C CYS A 58 7.82 14.02 -4.52
N ARG A 59 8.15 15.23 -5.00
CA ARG A 59 7.35 16.43 -4.72
C ARG A 59 6.06 16.54 -5.53
N ASN A 60 5.90 15.67 -6.54
CA ASN A 60 4.81 15.67 -7.51
C ASN A 60 3.99 14.37 -7.39
N THR A 61 3.91 13.80 -6.18
CA THR A 61 3.20 12.54 -5.94
C THR A 61 1.69 12.74 -6.06
N ILE A 62 1.01 11.79 -6.70
CA ILE A 62 -0.45 11.72 -6.78
C ILE A 62 -0.88 10.42 -6.11
N GLY A 63 -1.64 10.52 -5.02
CA GLY A 63 -2.14 9.37 -4.28
C GLY A 63 -3.37 8.75 -4.95
N VAL A 64 -3.29 7.45 -5.26
CA VAL A 64 -4.46 6.62 -5.63
C VAL A 64 -5.49 6.68 -4.48
N GLY A 65 -6.77 6.88 -4.79
CA GLY A 65 -7.84 6.96 -3.77
C GLY A 65 -7.77 8.18 -2.84
N VAL A 66 -6.90 9.15 -3.13
CA VAL A 66 -6.75 10.40 -2.36
C VAL A 66 -6.82 11.62 -3.28
N ASN A 67 -5.99 11.66 -4.32
CA ASN A 67 -5.94 12.76 -5.28
C ASN A 67 -6.55 12.41 -6.65
N ARG A 68 -6.94 11.14 -6.81
CA ARG A 68 -7.51 10.54 -8.03
C ARG A 68 -8.34 9.32 -7.64
N PRO A 69 -9.18 8.75 -8.54
CA PRO A 69 -9.95 7.55 -8.24
C PRO A 69 -9.06 6.39 -7.76
N GLY A 70 -9.57 5.71 -6.74
CA GLY A 70 -8.95 4.63 -5.96
C GLY A 70 -9.42 3.23 -6.33
N CYS A 71 -9.13 2.27 -5.45
CA CYS A 71 -9.30 0.84 -5.70
C CYS A 71 -10.64 0.24 -5.24
N PHE A 72 -11.50 0.97 -4.53
CA PHE A 72 -12.84 0.48 -4.15
C PHE A 72 -13.82 0.56 -5.33
N ALA A 73 -13.42 -0.05 -6.44
CA ALA A 73 -14.15 -0.17 -7.69
C ALA A 73 -13.75 -1.48 -8.39
N GLU A 74 -14.54 -1.90 -9.38
CA GLU A 74 -14.24 -3.12 -10.15
C GLU A 74 -12.96 -2.99 -11.00
N TYR A 75 -12.56 -1.76 -11.35
CA TYR A 75 -11.37 -1.49 -12.15
C TYR A 75 -10.57 -0.32 -11.59
N LEU A 76 -9.24 -0.47 -11.61
CA LEU A 76 -8.29 0.57 -11.25
C LEU A 76 -7.26 0.74 -12.39
N VAL A 77 -7.02 1.99 -12.79
CA VAL A 77 -6.00 2.32 -13.80
C VAL A 77 -4.79 2.94 -13.15
N ILE A 78 -3.66 2.24 -13.09
CA ILE A 78 -2.39 2.78 -12.61
C ILE A 78 -1.31 2.71 -13.69
N PRO A 79 -0.24 3.53 -13.62
CA PRO A 79 0.91 3.36 -14.46
C PRO A 79 1.53 1.97 -14.26
N ALA A 80 1.95 1.31 -15.34
CA ALA A 80 2.52 -0.04 -15.26
C ALA A 80 3.75 -0.14 -14.33
N PHE A 81 4.51 0.95 -14.16
CA PHE A 81 5.65 0.99 -13.24
C PHE A 81 5.27 1.09 -11.75
N ASN A 82 4.00 1.39 -11.44
CA ASN A 82 3.47 1.32 -10.07
C ASN A 82 2.94 -0.08 -9.72
N ALA A 83 2.71 -0.93 -10.72
CA ALA A 83 2.23 -2.29 -10.52
C ALA A 83 3.43 -3.25 -10.36
N PHE A 84 3.29 -4.21 -9.45
CA PHE A 84 4.26 -5.29 -9.29
C PHE A 84 3.53 -6.65 -9.28
N LYS A 85 4.13 -7.62 -9.98
CA LYS A 85 3.57 -8.95 -10.14
C LYS A 85 3.61 -9.73 -8.83
N ILE A 86 2.52 -10.40 -8.50
CA ILE A 86 2.38 -11.24 -7.31
C ILE A 86 2.73 -12.69 -7.67
N PRO A 87 3.66 -13.32 -6.94
CA PRO A 87 3.91 -14.75 -7.06
C PRO A 87 2.70 -15.61 -6.67
N ASP A 88 2.53 -16.76 -7.33
CA ASP A 88 1.36 -17.64 -7.14
C ASP A 88 1.20 -18.18 -5.71
N ASN A 89 2.29 -18.23 -4.93
CA ASN A 89 2.28 -18.71 -3.55
C ASN A 89 1.83 -17.65 -2.52
N ILE A 90 1.52 -16.43 -2.96
CA ILE A 90 1.01 -15.35 -2.09
C ILE A 90 -0.48 -15.21 -2.32
N SER A 91 -1.28 -15.27 -1.24
CA SER A 91 -2.74 -15.10 -1.31
C SER A 91 -3.14 -13.66 -1.62
N ASP A 92 -4.37 -13.47 -2.09
CA ASP A 92 -4.91 -12.13 -2.35
C ASP A 92 -5.04 -11.30 -1.06
N ASP A 93 -5.43 -11.91 0.06
CA ASP A 93 -5.48 -11.22 1.36
C ASP A 93 -4.11 -10.63 1.74
N LEU A 94 -3.03 -11.39 1.55
CA LEU A 94 -1.67 -10.89 1.81
C LEU A 94 -1.27 -9.84 0.78
N ALA A 95 -1.50 -10.09 -0.51
CA ALA A 95 -1.13 -9.15 -1.56
C ALA A 95 -1.85 -7.80 -1.44
N SER A 96 -3.09 -7.79 -0.95
CA SER A 96 -3.89 -6.57 -0.78
C SER A 96 -3.28 -5.58 0.21
N ILE A 97 -2.54 -6.09 1.22
CA ILE A 97 -1.88 -5.29 2.26
C ILE A 97 -0.41 -5.00 1.95
N PHE A 98 0.06 -5.16 0.71
CA PHE A 98 1.48 -4.93 0.41
C PHE A 98 1.90 -3.47 0.56
N ASP A 99 1.00 -2.51 0.34
CA ASP A 99 1.27 -1.09 0.57
C ASP A 99 1.56 -0.78 2.06
N PRO A 100 0.68 -1.12 3.02
CA PRO A 100 0.99 -0.94 4.44
C PRO A 100 2.10 -1.87 4.95
N PHE A 101 2.26 -3.06 4.36
CA PHE A 101 3.39 -3.93 4.65
C PHE A 101 4.72 -3.28 4.20
N GLY A 102 4.73 -2.59 3.06
CA GLY A 102 5.85 -1.80 2.57
C GLY A 102 6.27 -0.71 3.57
N ASN A 103 5.31 -0.05 4.22
CA ASN A 103 5.58 0.93 5.28
C ASN A 103 6.26 0.28 6.50
N ALA A 104 5.78 -0.90 6.92
CA ALA A 104 6.39 -1.66 8.01
C ALA A 104 7.80 -2.10 7.66
N VAL A 105 8.03 -2.62 6.44
CA VAL A 105 9.35 -3.01 5.93
C VAL A 105 10.29 -1.81 5.86
N HIS A 106 9.84 -0.69 5.31
CA HIS A 106 10.63 0.55 5.23
C HIS A 106 11.10 1.00 6.62
N THR A 107 10.21 0.95 7.61
CA THR A 107 10.52 1.33 8.99
C THR A 107 11.47 0.32 9.65
N ALA A 108 11.14 -0.97 9.60
CA ALA A 108 11.89 -2.02 10.28
C ALA A 108 13.30 -2.21 9.71
N LEU A 109 13.48 -2.04 8.40
CA LEU A 109 14.78 -2.22 7.73
C LEU A 109 15.59 -0.93 7.61
N SER A 110 15.18 0.17 8.24
CA SER A 110 15.94 1.42 8.25
C SER A 110 17.21 1.36 9.12
N PHE A 111 17.33 0.34 9.98
CA PHE A 111 18.45 0.13 10.90
C PHE A 111 18.92 -1.32 10.85
N ASP A 112 20.16 -1.57 11.27
CA ASP A 112 20.63 -2.93 11.57
C ASP A 112 20.04 -3.36 12.93
N LEU A 113 19.42 -4.53 12.97
CA LEU A 113 18.65 -5.02 14.12
C LEU A 113 19.16 -6.36 14.65
N VAL A 114 20.27 -6.89 14.11
CA VAL A 114 20.77 -8.21 14.54
C VAL A 114 21.25 -8.15 15.99
N GLY A 115 20.51 -8.80 16.89
CA GLY A 115 20.84 -8.86 18.32
C GLY A 115 20.42 -7.64 19.13
N GLU A 116 19.63 -6.73 18.55
CA GLU A 116 19.17 -5.52 19.21
C GLU A 116 17.80 -5.70 19.90
N ASP A 117 17.62 -5.02 21.03
CA ASP A 117 16.32 -4.89 21.68
C ASP A 117 15.54 -3.72 21.07
N VAL A 118 14.39 -4.02 20.46
CA VAL A 118 13.58 -3.02 19.73
C VAL A 118 12.25 -2.78 20.42
N LEU A 119 11.95 -1.52 20.73
CA LEU A 119 10.63 -1.09 21.18
C LEU A 119 9.76 -0.72 19.97
N VAL A 120 8.63 -1.40 19.79
CA VAL A 120 7.58 -1.02 18.83
C VAL A 120 6.38 -0.48 19.61
N PRO A 121 6.18 0.85 19.71
CA PRO A 121 5.03 1.42 20.39
C PRO A 121 3.76 1.10 19.61
N ALA A 122 2.85 0.30 20.20
CA ALA A 122 1.51 0.14 19.63
C ALA A 122 0.69 1.42 19.90
N PRO A 123 -0.06 1.95 18.92
CA PRO A 123 -0.98 3.05 19.20
C PRO A 123 -1.96 2.60 20.28
N ALA A 124 -2.13 3.43 21.31
CA ALA A 124 -3.13 3.21 22.33
C ALA A 124 -4.49 3.07 21.62
N ARG A 125 -5.13 1.90 21.71
CA ARG A 125 -6.55 1.80 21.36
C ARG A 125 -7.28 2.85 22.19
N LEU A 126 -7.89 3.84 21.54
CA LEU A 126 -8.92 4.68 22.15
C LEU A 126 -10.17 3.81 22.38
N ALA A 127 -10.05 2.82 23.26
CA ALA A 127 -11.15 2.09 23.86
C ALA A 127 -11.11 2.43 25.34
N SER A 128 -12.08 3.23 25.78
CA SER A 128 -12.34 3.55 27.17
C SER A 128 -12.72 2.29 27.95
N TRP A 129 -11.73 1.49 28.35
CA TRP A 129 -11.92 0.46 29.35
C TRP A 129 -11.85 1.11 30.73
N ARG A 130 -13.02 1.35 31.33
CA ARG A 130 -13.13 1.64 32.76
C ARG A 130 -12.61 0.40 33.50
N ARG A 131 -11.37 0.44 33.98
CA ARG A 131 -10.77 -0.62 34.77
C ARG A 131 -11.59 -0.76 36.06
N ARG A 132 -12.48 -1.75 36.14
CA ARG A 132 -13.06 -2.20 37.41
C ARG A 132 -11.93 -2.94 38.12
N SER A 133 -11.56 -2.45 39.28
CA SER A 133 -10.49 -2.93 40.14
C SER A 133 -10.67 -4.42 40.46
N LEU A 134 -9.81 -5.27 39.91
CA LEU A 134 -9.40 -6.51 40.53
C LEU A 134 -7.90 -6.71 40.31
N SER A 135 -7.25 -7.04 41.43
CA SER A 135 -5.82 -7.20 41.60
C SER A 135 -5.29 -8.46 40.91
N THR A 136 -3.97 -8.47 40.77
CA THR A 136 -3.06 -9.60 40.45
C THR A 136 -2.67 -9.82 38.98
N SER A 137 -1.35 -9.67 38.79
CA SER A 137 -0.46 -10.12 37.69
C SER A 137 -0.96 -10.00 36.25
N ALA A 138 -0.58 -8.91 35.58
CA ALA A 138 -0.52 -8.89 34.13
C ALA A 138 0.75 -9.63 33.67
N ARG A 139 0.60 -10.87 33.19
CA ARG A 139 1.51 -11.43 32.19
C ARG A 139 0.93 -11.02 30.83
N ALA A 140 1.72 -10.29 30.05
CA ALA A 140 1.46 -10.15 28.64
C ALA A 140 1.76 -11.51 27.99
N THR A 141 0.71 -12.20 27.56
CA THR A 141 0.79 -13.20 26.50
C THR A 141 0.23 -12.54 25.24
N TRP A 142 0.93 -12.75 24.13
CA TRP A 142 0.61 -12.30 22.77
C TRP A 142 -0.87 -12.39 22.41
#